data_AF-A0AAU9EI80-F1
#
_entry.id   AF-A0AAU9EI80-F1
#
_cell.length_a   1.000
_cell.length_b   1.000
_cell.length_c   1.000
_cell.angle_alpha   90.00
_cell.angle_beta   90.00
_cell.angle_gamma   90.00
#
_symmetry.space_group_name_H-M   'P 1'
#
loop_
_entity.id
_entity.type
_entity.pdbx_description
1 polymer ?
#
loop_
_entity_poly.entity_id
_entity_poly.type
_entity_poly.pdbx_seq_one_letter_code
_entity_poly.pdbx_strand_id
1 'polypeptide(L)'
;MKNMKKIQNIRKISQILFFLLTIIGLINKFEITMTLIMVLTFIIGPIYCGFMCPLGFLQDLMSTLGRKMSIKKFKMPKYIQNYLVYVRYIVLFIVTVFSLNIIFTILRYDPRSNLLQLLLGRYLDIVSILIIVSFLLISLFFERPFCNYFCYEGAKYSLVGALKLFKITRNDENCISCKLCDKSCPMNITISEKSLVNSLQCIDCYECVSACPVENTLNLKTAVKEKHNKKKITLLVAILLVYLIVFVNHANLGEIVNANDLKSIMNSAEDIIKNELELDQRKHFGKGKFKNNTKEITSNVNKSDVNSNEAFKDDISNVNISNELPKTTTSEVDIPNELPKATTSEVDIPNELPKTDTKKVNISNETIKTDNKQVTETKENNISSKASTKEVVYIGQADGFNGPITVEVTVKSGLILNIEVVKEHDDYNWFFRANNVIPDNMIKKQTYDVDVVSGSTYSSKGIINAVKDALTNKKIK
;
A
#
# COMPACT_ATOMS: atom_id res chain seq x y z
N MET A 1 -8.52 -16.29 -22.19
CA MET A 1 -9.43 -15.60 -21.27
C MET A 1 -10.19 -16.56 -20.35
N LYS A 2 -10.80 -17.66 -20.85
CA LYS A 2 -11.74 -18.53 -20.09
C LYS A 2 -11.20 -19.00 -18.72
N ASN A 3 -9.91 -19.34 -18.61
CA ASN A 3 -9.30 -19.78 -17.35
C ASN A 3 -9.02 -18.65 -16.34
N MET A 4 -8.79 -17.40 -16.78
CA MET A 4 -8.51 -16.29 -15.86
C MET A 4 -9.79 -15.72 -15.22
N LYS A 5 -10.95 -15.81 -15.89
CA LYS A 5 -12.24 -15.53 -15.25
C LYS A 5 -12.55 -16.51 -14.11
N LYS A 6 -12.09 -17.77 -14.20
CA LYS A 6 -12.20 -18.74 -13.08
C LYS A 6 -11.46 -18.25 -11.83
N ILE A 7 -10.27 -17.64 -11.97
CA ILE A 7 -9.47 -17.16 -10.84
C ILE A 7 -10.23 -16.09 -10.03
N GLN A 8 -10.92 -15.15 -10.69
CA GLN A 8 -11.73 -14.16 -9.96
C GLN A 8 -13.00 -14.74 -9.33
N ASN A 9 -13.59 -15.77 -9.93
CA ASN A 9 -14.69 -16.51 -9.30
C ASN A 9 -14.19 -17.26 -8.06
N ILE A 10 -13.02 -17.93 -8.14
CA ILE A 10 -12.36 -18.58 -6.99
C ILE A 10 -12.05 -17.56 -5.89
N ARG A 11 -11.54 -16.37 -6.23
CA ARG A 11 -11.32 -15.28 -5.25
C ARG A 11 -12.62 -14.90 -4.54
N LYS A 12 -13.71 -14.65 -5.27
CA LYS A 12 -15.00 -14.26 -4.68
C LYS A 12 -15.61 -15.37 -3.82
N ILE A 13 -15.56 -16.62 -4.30
CA ILE A 13 -16.03 -17.81 -3.54
C ILE A 13 -15.20 -17.97 -2.26
N SER A 14 -13.88 -17.82 -2.33
CA SER A 14 -12.98 -17.88 -1.17
C SER A 14 -13.27 -16.76 -0.17
N GLN A 15 -13.43 -15.51 -0.64
CA GLN A 15 -13.79 -14.36 0.19
C GLN A 15 -15.12 -14.59 0.93
N ILE A 16 -16.16 -15.05 0.23
CA ILE A 16 -17.48 -15.35 0.81
C ILE A 16 -17.38 -16.51 1.81
N LEU A 17 -16.67 -17.59 1.46
CA LEU A 17 -16.48 -18.74 2.34
C LEU A 17 -15.78 -18.35 3.65
N PHE A 18 -14.67 -17.60 3.59
CA PHE A 18 -13.98 -17.15 4.80
C PHE A 18 -14.80 -16.14 5.61
N PHE A 19 -15.61 -15.29 4.97
CA PHE A 19 -16.55 -14.40 5.66
C PHE A 19 -17.65 -15.18 6.40
N LEU A 20 -18.23 -16.21 5.79
CA LEU A 20 -19.22 -17.09 6.43
C LEU A 20 -18.61 -17.94 7.56
N LEU A 21 -17.45 -18.55 7.35
CA LEU A 21 -16.72 -19.30 8.38
C LEU A 21 -16.35 -18.43 9.58
N THR A 22 -16.12 -17.14 9.36
CA THR A 22 -15.92 -16.15 10.43
C THR A 22 -17.20 -15.95 11.24
N ILE A 23 -18.34 -15.69 10.57
CA ILE A 23 -19.64 -15.46 11.22
C ILE A 23 -20.14 -16.69 12.00
N ILE A 24 -19.84 -17.90 11.52
CA ILE A 24 -20.19 -19.17 12.18
C ILE A 24 -19.37 -19.38 13.48
N GLY A 25 -18.36 -18.54 13.78
CA GLY A 25 -17.53 -18.70 14.97
C GLY A 25 -16.55 -19.88 14.90
N LEU A 26 -16.41 -20.54 13.74
CA LEU A 26 -15.49 -21.67 13.58
C LEU A 26 -14.00 -21.26 13.77
N ILE A 27 -13.73 -19.95 13.76
CA ILE A 27 -12.42 -19.32 13.99
C ILE A 27 -12.24 -18.89 15.47
N ASN A 28 -12.85 -19.61 16.42
CA ASN A 28 -12.80 -19.28 17.86
C ASN A 28 -11.37 -19.17 18.44
N LYS A 29 -10.39 -19.92 17.92
CA LYS A 29 -8.95 -19.76 18.27
C LYS A 29 -8.22 -18.82 17.30
N PHE A 30 -8.70 -17.58 17.22
CA PHE A 30 -8.26 -16.52 16.29
C PHE A 30 -6.73 -16.40 16.14
N GLU A 31 -5.99 -16.40 17.25
CA GLU A 31 -4.52 -16.22 17.26
C GLU A 31 -3.78 -17.36 16.56
N ILE A 32 -4.22 -18.60 16.79
CA ILE A 32 -3.67 -19.79 16.13
C ILE A 32 -3.98 -19.73 14.63
N THR A 33 -5.21 -19.35 14.26
CA THR A 33 -5.58 -19.23 12.84
C THR A 33 -4.79 -18.13 12.13
N MET A 34 -4.63 -16.94 12.72
CA MET A 34 -3.82 -15.87 12.13
C MET A 34 -2.34 -16.23 12.02
N THR A 35 -1.81 -16.95 13.01
CA THR A 35 -0.43 -17.46 12.99
C THR A 35 -0.24 -18.44 11.82
N LEU A 36 -1.10 -19.45 11.71
CA LEU A 36 -1.07 -20.43 10.62
C LEU A 36 -1.21 -19.76 9.24
N ILE A 37 -2.08 -18.76 9.15
CA ILE A 37 -2.26 -17.92 7.96
C ILE A 37 -0.99 -17.12 7.63
N MET A 38 -0.26 -16.58 8.62
CA MET A 38 1.00 -15.86 8.37
C MET A 38 2.08 -16.80 7.83
N VAL A 39 2.19 -18.02 8.37
CA VAL A 39 3.09 -19.08 7.87
C VAL A 39 2.77 -19.42 6.41
N LEU A 40 1.50 -19.62 6.07
CA LEU A 40 1.05 -19.89 4.70
C LEU A 40 1.30 -18.69 3.75
N THR A 41 1.10 -17.47 4.25
CA THR A 41 1.39 -16.20 3.55
C THR A 41 2.88 -16.03 3.26
N PHE A 42 3.77 -16.61 4.07
CA PHE A 42 5.22 -16.62 3.83
C PHE A 42 5.62 -17.42 2.59
N ILE A 43 4.90 -18.52 2.32
CA ILE A 43 5.15 -19.41 1.17
C ILE A 43 4.47 -18.84 -0.10
N ILE A 44 3.22 -18.43 0.02
CA ILE A 44 2.32 -18.12 -1.11
C ILE A 44 2.35 -16.62 -1.48
N GLY A 45 2.84 -15.76 -0.59
CA GLY A 45 2.75 -14.30 -0.72
C GLY A 45 1.47 -13.73 -0.08
N PRO A 46 1.24 -12.39 -0.15
CA PRO A 46 0.15 -11.66 0.52
C PRO A 46 -1.29 -11.97 0.04
N ILE A 47 -1.54 -13.17 -0.49
CA ILE A 47 -2.83 -13.69 -0.95
C ILE A 47 -3.91 -13.61 0.13
N TYR A 48 -3.58 -13.73 1.41
CA TYR A 48 -4.53 -13.52 2.52
C TYR A 48 -5.29 -12.19 2.39
N CYS A 49 -4.59 -11.09 2.07
CA CYS A 49 -5.20 -9.76 1.89
C CYS A 49 -6.11 -9.68 0.66
N GLY A 50 -5.87 -10.49 -0.37
CA GLY A 50 -6.69 -10.58 -1.57
C GLY A 50 -7.92 -11.48 -1.42
N PHE A 51 -7.76 -12.66 -0.82
CA PHE A 51 -8.71 -13.78 -0.88
C PHE A 51 -9.45 -14.08 0.42
N MET A 52 -8.87 -13.77 1.59
CA MET A 52 -9.36 -14.29 2.88
C MET A 52 -9.74 -13.19 3.88
N CYS A 53 -9.21 -11.98 3.75
CA CYS A 53 -9.44 -10.88 4.69
C CYS A 53 -10.90 -10.37 4.68
N PRO A 54 -11.66 -10.46 5.79
CA PRO A 54 -13.06 -10.05 5.85
C PRO A 54 -13.28 -8.56 5.53
N LEU A 55 -12.44 -7.67 6.07
CA LEU A 55 -12.51 -6.23 5.76
C LEU A 55 -12.21 -5.93 4.29
N GLY A 56 -11.29 -6.69 3.67
CA GLY A 56 -10.97 -6.57 2.25
C GLY A 56 -12.12 -7.02 1.35
N PHE A 57 -12.84 -8.08 1.71
CA PHE A 57 -14.07 -8.49 1.05
C PHE A 57 -15.17 -7.43 1.21
N LEU A 58 -15.39 -6.91 2.41
CA LEU A 58 -16.42 -5.91 2.68
C LEU A 58 -16.16 -4.59 1.92
N GLN A 59 -14.89 -4.20 1.75
CA GLN A 59 -14.50 -3.07 0.90
C GLN A 59 -14.63 -3.37 -0.62
N ASP A 60 -14.33 -4.59 -1.08
CA ASP A 60 -14.64 -5.03 -2.46
C ASP A 60 -16.16 -5.01 -2.75
N LEU A 61 -16.98 -5.40 -1.75
CA LEU A 61 -18.43 -5.41 -1.80
C LEU A 61 -19.00 -3.99 -1.83
N MET A 62 -18.60 -3.11 -0.89
CA MET A 62 -18.97 -1.69 -0.90
C MET A 62 -18.50 -0.99 -2.19
N SER A 63 -17.31 -1.33 -2.70
CA SER A 63 -16.84 -0.80 -3.99
C SER A 63 -17.77 -1.21 -5.14
N THR A 64 -18.21 -2.47 -5.14
CA THR A 64 -19.12 -3.02 -6.16
C THR A 64 -20.54 -2.50 -6.03
N LEU A 65 -21.04 -2.25 -4.81
CA LEU A 65 -22.32 -1.59 -4.57
C LEU A 65 -22.31 -0.15 -5.10
N GLY A 66 -21.24 0.62 -4.84
CA GLY A 66 -21.08 1.95 -5.41
C GLY A 66 -21.08 1.94 -6.95
N ARG A 67 -20.49 0.92 -7.59
CA ARG A 67 -20.59 0.73 -9.05
C ARG A 67 -22.02 0.43 -9.51
N LYS A 68 -22.78 -0.38 -8.76
CA LYS A 68 -24.20 -0.65 -9.05
C LYS A 68 -25.08 0.60 -8.89
N MET A 69 -24.70 1.50 -7.99
CA MET A 69 -25.32 2.82 -7.78
C MET A 69 -24.76 3.90 -8.73
N SER A 70 -24.05 3.52 -9.80
CA SER A 70 -23.46 4.43 -10.80
C SER A 70 -22.45 5.46 -10.26
N ILE A 71 -21.94 5.28 -9.04
CA ILE A 71 -20.96 6.20 -8.42
C ILE A 71 -19.62 6.10 -9.16
N LYS A 72 -19.20 7.21 -9.76
CA LYS A 72 -17.91 7.33 -10.45
C LYS A 72 -16.75 7.13 -9.46
N LYS A 73 -16.01 6.04 -9.61
CA LYS A 73 -14.84 5.73 -8.78
C LYS A 73 -13.72 6.75 -9.02
N PHE A 74 -13.10 7.19 -7.94
CA PHE A 74 -11.90 8.02 -7.97
C PHE A 74 -10.66 7.16 -7.70
N LYS A 75 -9.59 7.37 -8.48
CA LYS A 75 -8.27 6.79 -8.20
C LYS A 75 -7.33 7.90 -7.79
N MET A 76 -6.58 7.67 -6.70
CA MET A 76 -5.69 8.67 -6.13
C MET A 76 -4.59 9.03 -7.17
N PRO A 77 -4.33 10.32 -7.46
CA PRO A 77 -3.29 10.71 -8.41
C PRO A 77 -1.91 10.27 -7.90
N LYS A 78 -1.01 9.91 -8.82
CA LYS A 78 0.30 9.29 -8.51
C LYS A 78 1.11 10.06 -7.45
N TYR A 79 1.09 11.39 -7.50
CA TYR A 79 1.76 12.25 -6.52
C TYR A 79 1.29 11.94 -5.10
N ILE A 80 -0.02 12.02 -4.83
CA ILE A 80 -0.59 11.73 -3.51
C ILE A 80 -0.43 10.25 -3.14
N GLN A 81 -0.65 9.32 -4.10
CA GLN A 81 -0.45 7.88 -3.87
C GLN A 81 0.95 7.57 -3.32
N ASN A 82 1.99 8.17 -3.92
CA ASN A 82 3.37 7.90 -3.54
C ASN A 82 3.67 8.26 -2.08
N TYR A 83 3.17 9.39 -1.56
CA TYR A 83 3.34 9.76 -0.15
C TYR A 83 2.38 8.99 0.77
N LEU A 84 1.10 8.89 0.42
CA LEU A 84 0.06 8.34 1.31
C LEU A 84 0.24 6.82 1.55
N VAL A 85 0.94 6.12 0.65
CA VAL A 85 1.38 4.73 0.84
C VAL A 85 2.37 4.56 2.00
N TYR A 86 3.14 5.58 2.39
CA TYR A 86 4.05 5.47 3.52
C TYR A 86 3.33 5.48 4.89
N VAL A 87 2.09 5.96 4.96
CA VAL A 87 1.29 6.03 6.21
C VAL A 87 1.17 4.65 6.86
N ARG A 88 0.89 3.58 6.12
CA ARG A 88 0.81 2.20 6.66
C ARG A 88 2.13 1.69 7.24
N TYR A 89 3.26 2.23 6.78
CA TYR A 89 4.59 1.91 7.31
C TYR A 89 4.94 2.77 8.53
N ILE A 90 4.47 4.02 8.59
CA ILE A 90 4.55 4.87 9.79
C ILE A 90 3.71 4.27 10.92
N VAL A 91 2.47 3.83 10.64
CA VAL A 91 1.64 3.11 11.63
C VAL A 91 2.34 1.82 12.08
N LEU A 92 2.92 1.04 11.16
CA LEU A 92 3.70 -0.16 11.52
C LEU A 92 4.91 0.18 12.41
N PHE A 93 5.66 1.23 12.10
CA PHE A 93 6.79 1.68 12.91
C PHE A 93 6.34 2.08 14.32
N ILE A 94 5.27 2.87 14.44
CA ILE A 94 4.71 3.28 15.74
C ILE A 94 4.29 2.06 16.56
N VAL A 95 3.56 1.11 15.94
CA VAL A 95 3.11 -0.15 16.57
C VAL A 95 4.27 -1.12 16.89
N THR A 96 5.48 -0.89 16.38
CA THR A 96 6.66 -1.74 16.64
C THR A 96 7.64 -1.11 17.65
N VAL A 97 7.67 0.22 17.78
CA VAL A 97 8.69 0.96 18.55
C VAL A 97 8.15 1.53 19.87
N PHE A 98 6.86 1.86 19.95
CA PHE A 98 6.30 2.47 21.15
C PHE A 98 5.85 1.44 22.19
N SER A 99 5.72 1.88 23.45
CA SER A 99 5.31 1.03 24.58
C SER A 99 3.97 0.31 24.34
N LEU A 100 3.81 -0.86 24.98
CA LEU A 100 2.64 -1.73 24.90
C LEU A 100 1.30 -0.98 25.09
N ASN A 101 1.26 0.04 25.95
CA ASN A 101 0.04 0.85 26.16
C ASN A 101 -0.41 1.60 24.89
N ILE A 102 0.54 2.12 24.10
CA ILE A 102 0.27 2.80 22.83
C ILE A 102 -0.10 1.78 21.76
N ILE A 103 0.55 0.62 21.74
CA ILE A 103 0.21 -0.52 20.88
C ILE A 103 -1.25 -0.95 21.13
N PHE A 104 -1.64 -1.23 22.37
CA PHE A 104 -3.02 -1.59 22.70
C PHE A 104 -4.02 -0.49 22.34
N THR A 105 -3.68 0.79 22.52
CA THR A 105 -4.53 1.92 22.11
C THR A 105 -4.76 1.94 20.59
N ILE A 106 -3.72 1.75 19.79
CA ILE A 106 -3.84 1.73 18.31
C ILE A 106 -4.59 0.47 17.84
N LEU A 107 -4.29 -0.69 18.42
CA LEU A 107 -4.95 -1.96 18.08
C LEU A 107 -6.43 -2.02 18.50
N ARG A 108 -6.81 -1.30 19.58
CA ARG A 108 -8.20 -1.11 20.02
C ARG A 108 -9.05 -0.41 18.96
N TYR A 109 -8.46 0.43 18.10
CA TYR A 109 -9.16 1.13 17.03
C TYR A 109 -8.86 0.62 15.61
N ASP A 110 -8.09 -0.47 15.43
CA ASP A 110 -7.87 -1.10 14.11
C ASP A 110 -9.22 -1.61 13.53
N PRO A 111 -9.72 -1.07 12.40
CA PRO A 111 -10.96 -1.53 11.78
C PRO A 111 -10.94 -3.01 11.38
N ARG A 112 -9.77 -3.60 11.15
CA ARG A 112 -9.62 -5.01 10.79
C ARG A 112 -9.79 -5.93 12.00
N SER A 113 -9.15 -5.61 13.14
CA SER A 113 -9.33 -6.36 14.39
C SER A 113 -10.76 -6.20 14.93
N ASN A 114 -11.30 -4.98 14.89
CA ASN A 114 -12.62 -4.68 15.42
C ASN A 114 -13.74 -5.29 14.56
N LEU A 115 -13.70 -5.18 13.22
CA LEU A 115 -14.69 -5.84 12.37
C LEU A 115 -14.71 -7.35 12.59
N LEU A 116 -13.55 -7.96 12.83
CA LEU A 116 -13.47 -9.39 13.11
C LEU A 116 -14.08 -9.76 14.46
N GLN A 117 -13.85 -8.96 15.51
CA GLN A 117 -14.50 -9.14 16.81
C GLN A 117 -16.03 -8.98 16.70
N LEU A 118 -16.52 -8.01 15.92
CA LEU A 118 -17.93 -7.81 15.63
C LEU A 118 -18.56 -9.00 14.88
N LEU A 119 -17.86 -9.56 13.88
CA LEU A 119 -18.30 -10.76 13.15
C LEU A 119 -18.29 -12.03 14.04
N LEU A 120 -17.52 -12.03 15.13
CA LEU A 120 -17.52 -13.06 16.17
C LEU A 120 -18.51 -12.74 17.32
N GLY A 121 -19.44 -11.80 17.12
CA GLY A 121 -20.50 -11.48 18.09
C GLY A 121 -20.04 -10.73 19.34
N ARG A 122 -18.82 -10.18 19.36
CA ARG A 122 -18.32 -9.39 20.50
C ARG A 122 -18.80 -7.94 20.42
N TYR A 123 -19.15 -7.37 21.57
CA TYR A 123 -19.42 -5.95 21.73
C TYR A 123 -18.18 -5.11 21.37
N LEU A 124 -18.40 -3.93 20.78
CA LEU A 124 -17.37 -2.96 20.41
C LEU A 124 -17.65 -1.59 21.00
N ASP A 125 -16.59 -0.78 21.16
CA ASP A 125 -16.73 0.66 21.37
C ASP A 125 -17.45 1.32 20.18
N ILE A 126 -18.33 2.29 20.47
CA ILE A 126 -19.03 3.10 19.46
C ILE A 126 -18.04 3.77 18.49
N VAL A 127 -16.89 4.22 19.02
CA VAL A 127 -15.80 4.83 18.23
C VAL A 127 -15.26 3.85 17.18
N SER A 128 -15.00 2.59 17.54
CA SER A 128 -14.52 1.58 16.58
C SER A 128 -15.56 1.27 15.49
N ILE A 129 -16.84 1.24 15.84
CA ILE A 129 -17.94 1.08 14.88
C ILE A 129 -17.97 2.25 13.89
N LEU A 130 -17.88 3.50 14.38
CA LEU A 130 -17.86 4.70 13.54
C LEU A 130 -16.66 4.71 12.58
N ILE A 131 -15.47 4.30 13.02
CA ILE A 131 -14.28 4.22 12.16
C ILE A 131 -14.46 3.14 11.08
N ILE A 132 -14.99 1.96 11.42
CA ILE A 132 -15.30 0.90 10.45
C ILE A 132 -16.30 1.42 9.40
N VAL A 133 -17.42 1.97 9.84
CA VAL A 133 -18.47 2.49 8.94
C VAL A 133 -17.92 3.60 8.04
N SER A 134 -17.13 4.53 8.58
CA SER A 134 -16.46 5.58 7.82
C SER A 134 -15.58 5.02 6.68
N PHE A 135 -14.69 4.06 6.96
CA PHE A 135 -13.86 3.44 5.91
C PHE A 135 -14.67 2.63 4.90
N LEU A 136 -15.81 2.06 5.28
CA LEU A 136 -16.72 1.37 4.35
C LEU A 136 -17.47 2.36 3.45
N LEU A 137 -17.94 3.49 3.99
CA LEU A 137 -18.57 4.58 3.23
C LEU A 137 -17.59 5.22 2.24
N ILE A 138 -16.35 5.49 2.66
CA ILE A 138 -15.28 5.98 1.76
C ILE A 138 -15.00 4.97 0.64
N SER A 139 -15.21 3.67 0.90
CA SER A 139 -15.07 2.60 -0.11
C SER A 139 -16.18 2.58 -1.18
N LEU A 140 -17.23 3.41 -1.07
CA LEU A 140 -18.15 3.68 -2.19
C LEU A 140 -17.52 4.59 -3.25
N PHE A 141 -16.50 5.39 -2.92
CA PHE A 141 -15.81 6.29 -3.85
C PHE A 141 -14.43 5.77 -4.27
N PHE A 142 -13.65 5.26 -3.31
CA PHE A 142 -12.31 4.70 -3.50
C PHE A 142 -12.32 3.18 -3.44
N GLU A 143 -11.31 2.52 -4.02
CA GLU A 143 -11.14 1.08 -3.84
C GLU A 143 -10.23 0.80 -2.64
N ARG A 144 -10.74 0.04 -1.67
CA ARG A 144 -10.01 -0.43 -0.46
C ARG A 144 -9.19 0.66 0.26
N PRO A 145 -9.81 1.77 0.72
CA PRO A 145 -9.07 2.91 1.30
C PRO A 145 -8.20 2.52 2.49
N PHE A 146 -8.71 1.69 3.41
CA PHE A 146 -7.94 1.23 4.57
C PHE A 146 -6.74 0.36 4.19
N CYS A 147 -6.92 -0.61 3.28
CA CYS A 147 -5.85 -1.52 2.86
C CYS A 147 -4.71 -0.79 2.13
N ASN A 148 -5.02 0.28 1.39
CA ASN A 148 -4.04 1.07 0.68
C ASN A 148 -3.13 1.87 1.63
N TYR A 149 -3.70 2.56 2.64
CA TYR A 149 -2.97 3.61 3.37
C TYR A 149 -2.80 3.38 4.88
N PHE A 150 -3.61 2.55 5.54
CA PHE A 150 -3.62 2.44 7.02
C PHE A 150 -3.35 1.03 7.55
N CYS A 151 -3.59 -0.02 6.75
CA CYS A 151 -3.47 -1.41 7.20
C CYS A 151 -2.02 -1.83 7.47
N TYR A 152 -1.58 -1.75 8.73
CA TYR A 152 -0.23 -2.12 9.18
C TYR A 152 0.06 -3.64 9.04
N GLU A 153 -0.93 -4.53 9.25
CA GLU A 153 -0.78 -5.96 8.90
C GLU A 153 -0.59 -6.15 7.39
N GLY A 154 -1.31 -5.37 6.59
CA GLY A 154 -1.08 -5.26 5.16
C GLY A 154 0.38 -4.90 4.86
N ALA A 155 0.97 -3.96 5.61
CA ALA A 155 2.38 -3.58 5.49
C ALA A 155 3.36 -4.70 5.92
N LYS A 156 3.04 -5.46 7.00
CA LYS A 156 3.82 -6.64 7.43
C LYS A 156 3.84 -7.72 6.33
N TYR A 157 2.68 -8.14 5.85
CA TYR A 157 2.60 -9.12 4.75
C TYR A 157 3.18 -8.58 3.43
N SER A 158 3.15 -7.26 3.21
CA SER A 158 3.79 -6.61 2.06
C SER A 158 5.31 -6.77 2.05
N LEU A 159 5.97 -6.62 3.21
CA LEU A 159 7.42 -6.79 3.36
C LEU A 159 7.83 -8.24 3.05
N VAL A 160 7.12 -9.22 3.62
CA VAL A 160 7.27 -10.65 3.29
C VAL A 160 7.04 -10.90 1.80
N GLY A 161 6.03 -10.24 1.20
CA GLY A 161 5.69 -10.31 -0.21
C GLY A 161 6.79 -9.86 -1.19
N ALA A 162 7.87 -9.22 -0.73
CA ALA A 162 9.04 -8.97 -1.56
C ALA A 162 9.80 -10.26 -1.91
N LEU A 163 9.77 -11.26 -1.02
CA LEU A 163 10.52 -12.52 -1.13
C LEU A 163 9.77 -13.62 -1.92
N LYS A 164 8.48 -13.42 -2.22
CA LYS A 164 7.59 -14.44 -2.81
C LYS A 164 8.10 -15.03 -4.13
N LEU A 165 7.83 -16.32 -4.32
CA LEU A 165 8.31 -17.12 -5.46
C LEU A 165 7.59 -16.79 -6.78
N PHE A 166 6.31 -16.46 -6.74
CA PHE A 166 5.51 -16.15 -7.93
C PHE A 166 5.32 -14.64 -8.08
N LYS A 167 5.61 -14.09 -9.27
CA LYS A 167 5.44 -12.66 -9.56
C LYS A 167 4.74 -12.46 -10.89
N ILE A 168 3.91 -11.42 -10.95
CA ILE A 168 3.22 -11.03 -12.18
C ILE A 168 4.24 -10.34 -13.08
N THR A 169 4.40 -10.86 -14.29
CA THR A 169 5.26 -10.33 -15.35
C THR A 169 4.42 -9.86 -16.52
N ARG A 170 4.77 -8.71 -17.10
CA ARG A 170 4.26 -8.26 -18.39
C ARG A 170 5.16 -8.85 -19.48
N ASN A 171 4.59 -9.34 -20.59
CA ASN A 171 5.33 -9.35 -21.84
C ASN A 171 5.09 -8.01 -22.52
N ASP A 172 6.16 -7.26 -22.77
CA ASP A 172 6.10 -5.92 -23.34
C ASP A 172 5.71 -6.00 -24.83
N GLU A 173 6.17 -7.04 -25.55
CA GLU A 173 5.89 -7.31 -26.97
C GLU A 173 4.38 -7.42 -27.28
N ASN A 174 3.64 -8.13 -26.42
CA ASN A 174 2.20 -8.35 -26.58
C ASN A 174 1.36 -7.18 -26.04
N CYS A 175 1.98 -6.18 -25.39
CA CYS A 175 1.24 -5.20 -24.61
C CYS A 175 0.82 -3.97 -25.43
N ILE A 176 -0.44 -3.98 -25.88
CA ILE A 176 -1.11 -2.82 -26.54
C ILE A 176 -1.30 -1.58 -25.64
N SER A 177 -0.61 -1.49 -24.49
CA SER A 177 -0.51 -0.32 -23.60
C SER A 177 -1.82 0.38 -23.20
N CYS A 178 -2.95 -0.33 -23.24
CA CYS A 178 -4.30 0.18 -22.96
C CYS A 178 -4.58 0.67 -21.51
N LYS A 179 -3.61 0.52 -20.59
CA LYS A 179 -3.69 0.91 -19.15
C LYS A 179 -4.88 0.32 -18.37
N LEU A 180 -5.55 -0.71 -18.91
CA LEU A 180 -6.71 -1.35 -18.26
C LEU A 180 -6.33 -2.10 -16.98
N CYS A 181 -5.10 -2.62 -16.90
CA CYS A 181 -4.53 -3.22 -15.69
C CYS A 181 -4.35 -2.20 -14.53
N ASP A 182 -4.01 -0.95 -14.83
CA ASP A 182 -3.94 0.14 -13.84
C ASP A 182 -5.36 0.50 -13.37
N LYS A 183 -6.30 0.59 -14.32
CA LYS A 183 -7.72 0.85 -14.06
C LYS A 183 -8.39 -0.26 -13.24
N SER A 184 -8.00 -1.53 -13.38
CA SER A 184 -8.57 -2.64 -12.59
C SER A 184 -7.86 -2.92 -11.26
N CYS A 185 -6.69 -2.33 -10.98
CA CYS A 185 -5.98 -2.60 -9.73
C CYS A 185 -6.65 -1.91 -8.51
N PRO A 186 -7.18 -2.67 -7.51
CA PRO A 186 -7.82 -2.09 -6.32
C PRO A 186 -6.83 -1.52 -5.30
N MET A 187 -5.53 -1.78 -5.49
CA MET A 187 -4.43 -1.22 -4.69
C MET A 187 -3.76 -0.01 -5.38
N ASN A 188 -4.44 0.59 -6.38
CA ASN A 188 -4.01 1.75 -7.16
C ASN A 188 -2.56 1.68 -7.72
N ILE A 189 -2.08 0.47 -8.01
CA ILE A 189 -0.72 0.23 -8.51
C ILE A 189 -0.68 0.48 -10.01
N THR A 190 0.24 1.33 -10.48
CA THR A 190 0.60 1.38 -11.90
C THR A 190 1.44 0.16 -12.27
N ILE A 191 0.93 -0.61 -13.23
CA ILE A 191 1.36 -1.92 -13.70
C ILE A 191 1.78 -1.83 -15.18
N SER A 192 1.16 -0.97 -15.98
CA SER A 192 1.54 -0.74 -17.39
C SER A 192 3.00 -0.29 -17.55
N GLU A 193 3.52 0.44 -16.57
CA GLU A 193 4.90 0.95 -16.52
C GLU A 193 5.92 -0.06 -15.94
N LYS A 194 5.53 -1.32 -15.70
CA LYS A 194 6.36 -2.32 -14.99
C LYS A 194 6.34 -3.69 -15.66
N SER A 195 7.47 -4.07 -16.27
CA SER A 195 7.69 -5.43 -16.82
C SER A 195 7.65 -6.52 -15.73
N LEU A 196 8.04 -6.20 -14.49
CA LEU A 196 7.88 -7.04 -13.31
C LEU A 196 7.12 -6.28 -12.20
N VAL A 197 5.97 -6.83 -11.76
CA VAL A 197 5.15 -6.22 -10.70
C VAL A 197 5.74 -6.53 -9.32
N ASN A 198 6.87 -5.89 -8.99
CA ASN A 198 7.54 -5.99 -7.69
C ASN A 198 7.06 -4.89 -6.70
N SER A 199 5.77 -4.52 -6.75
CA SER A 199 5.22 -3.52 -5.84
C SER A 199 4.90 -4.13 -4.48
N LEU A 200 5.42 -3.51 -3.41
CA LEU A 200 5.06 -3.85 -2.03
C LEU A 200 3.56 -3.65 -1.74
N GLN A 201 2.79 -2.92 -2.55
CA GLN A 201 1.34 -2.79 -2.37
C GLN A 201 0.55 -3.99 -2.94
N CYS A 202 1.20 -4.93 -3.63
CA CYS A 202 0.52 -5.96 -4.41
C CYS A 202 0.02 -7.13 -3.55
N ILE A 203 -1.29 -7.15 -3.27
CA ILE A 203 -2.02 -8.22 -2.54
C ILE A 203 -2.33 -9.48 -3.38
N ASP A 204 -1.71 -9.64 -4.54
CA ASP A 204 -1.83 -10.80 -5.45
C ASP A 204 -3.28 -11.24 -5.79
N CYS A 205 -4.23 -10.29 -5.82
CA CYS A 205 -5.63 -10.52 -6.19
C CYS A 205 -5.87 -10.81 -7.69
N TYR A 206 -4.82 -10.76 -8.52
CA TYR A 206 -4.82 -11.01 -9.97
C TYR A 206 -5.82 -10.21 -10.84
N GLU A 207 -6.43 -9.14 -10.32
CA GLU A 207 -7.45 -8.34 -11.05
C GLU A 207 -6.89 -7.66 -12.31
N CYS A 208 -5.60 -7.31 -12.29
CA CYS A 208 -4.88 -6.80 -13.46
C CYS A 208 -4.67 -7.86 -14.56
N VAL A 209 -4.57 -9.13 -14.17
CA VAL A 209 -4.39 -10.27 -15.08
C VAL A 209 -5.74 -10.60 -15.72
N SER A 210 -6.80 -10.76 -14.93
CA SER A 210 -8.16 -11.07 -15.42
C SER A 210 -8.80 -9.97 -16.26
N ALA A 211 -8.41 -8.71 -16.06
CA ALA A 211 -8.88 -7.58 -16.86
C ALA A 211 -8.07 -7.35 -18.16
N CYS A 212 -6.98 -8.09 -18.40
CA CYS A 212 -6.17 -7.89 -19.60
C CYS A 212 -6.90 -8.40 -20.85
N PRO A 213 -7.08 -7.59 -21.92
CA PRO A 213 -7.82 -7.98 -23.11
C PRO A 213 -6.98 -8.86 -24.06
N VAL A 214 -5.65 -8.75 -24.02
CA VAL A 214 -4.73 -9.56 -24.84
C VAL A 214 -4.26 -10.75 -24.01
N GLU A 215 -4.43 -11.94 -24.56
CA GLU A 215 -4.03 -13.20 -23.92
C GLU A 215 -2.51 -13.24 -23.66
N ASN A 216 -2.09 -13.95 -22.60
CA ASN A 216 -0.68 -14.16 -22.25
C ASN A 216 0.20 -12.88 -22.15
N THR A 217 -0.41 -11.69 -21.98
CA THR A 217 0.32 -10.42 -21.83
C THR A 217 0.73 -10.15 -20.38
N LEU A 218 -0.10 -10.54 -19.41
CA LEU A 218 0.24 -10.53 -17.98
C LEU A 218 0.19 -11.98 -17.48
N ASN A 219 1.35 -12.53 -17.12
CA ASN A 219 1.49 -13.92 -16.68
C ASN A 219 2.13 -14.03 -15.31
N LEU A 220 1.77 -15.08 -14.58
CA LEU A 220 2.51 -15.52 -13.40
C LEU A 220 3.75 -16.29 -13.86
N LYS A 221 4.93 -15.74 -13.57
CA LYS A 221 6.22 -16.44 -13.72
C LYS A 221 6.85 -16.64 -12.34
N THR A 222 7.64 -17.70 -12.20
CA THR A 222 8.51 -17.89 -11.05
C THR A 222 9.64 -16.85 -11.10
N ALA A 223 9.90 -16.17 -9.99
CA ALA A 223 10.95 -15.16 -9.86
C ALA A 223 12.35 -15.78 -9.62
N VAL A 224 12.53 -17.04 -10.04
CA VAL A 224 13.64 -17.91 -9.65
C VAL A 224 14.59 -18.10 -10.82
N LYS A 225 15.80 -17.52 -10.73
CA LYS A 225 16.96 -18.03 -11.46
C LYS A 225 17.58 -19.17 -10.63
N GLU A 226 17.67 -20.36 -11.23
CA GLU A 226 17.95 -21.63 -10.54
C GLU A 226 19.20 -21.61 -9.64
N LYS A 227 20.29 -20.99 -10.11
CA LYS A 227 21.61 -21.07 -9.46
C LYS A 227 21.69 -20.41 -8.08
N HIS A 228 20.82 -19.45 -7.77
CA HIS A 228 20.81 -18.76 -6.45
C HIS A 228 19.74 -19.33 -5.50
N ASN A 229 19.01 -20.37 -5.91
CA ASN A 229 17.73 -20.75 -5.31
C ASN A 229 17.87 -21.44 -3.94
N LYS A 230 18.78 -22.43 -3.79
CA LYS A 230 18.93 -23.22 -2.56
C LYS A 230 19.09 -22.34 -1.31
N LYS A 231 20.02 -21.38 -1.31
CA LYS A 231 20.24 -20.48 -0.16
C LYS A 231 18.99 -19.67 0.23
N LYS A 232 18.16 -19.24 -0.73
CA LYS A 232 16.91 -18.52 -0.43
C LYS A 232 15.84 -19.44 0.14
N ILE A 233 15.66 -20.63 -0.43
CA ILE A 233 14.69 -21.62 0.09
C ILE A 233 15.10 -22.06 1.50
N THR A 234 16.37 -22.41 1.73
CA THR A 234 16.88 -22.77 3.06
C THR A 234 16.69 -21.64 4.08
N LEU A 235 16.92 -20.37 3.70
CA LEU A 235 16.67 -19.23 4.59
C LEU A 235 15.18 -19.06 4.93
N LEU A 236 14.29 -19.16 3.93
CA LEU A 236 12.83 -19.08 4.16
C LEU A 236 12.33 -20.22 5.05
N VAL A 237 12.81 -21.45 4.82
CA VAL A 237 12.50 -22.63 5.66
C VAL A 237 13.07 -22.48 7.06
N ALA A 238 14.29 -21.97 7.24
CA ALA A 238 14.87 -21.73 8.55
C ALA A 238 14.10 -20.68 9.36
N ILE A 239 13.70 -19.56 8.73
CA ILE A 239 12.85 -18.54 9.38
C ILE A 239 11.49 -19.14 9.76
N LEU A 240 10.90 -19.95 8.88
CA LEU A 240 9.61 -20.60 9.11
C LEU A 240 9.67 -21.67 10.22
N LEU A 241 10.77 -22.42 10.32
CA LEU A 241 11.03 -23.37 11.41
C LEU A 241 11.26 -22.66 12.75
N VAL A 242 12.10 -21.61 12.78
CA VAL A 242 12.33 -20.81 14.01
C VAL A 242 11.01 -20.17 14.47
N TYR A 243 10.22 -19.62 13.55
CA TYR A 243 8.90 -19.07 13.87
C TYR A 243 7.93 -20.13 14.40
N LEU A 244 7.89 -21.33 13.81
CA LEU A 244 7.06 -22.43 14.31
C LEU A 244 7.52 -22.92 15.69
N ILE A 245 8.83 -23.00 15.95
CA ILE A 245 9.38 -23.37 17.27
C ILE A 245 8.99 -22.32 18.33
N VAL A 246 9.18 -21.03 18.03
CA VAL A 246 8.76 -19.94 18.92
C VAL A 246 7.25 -19.97 19.17
N PHE A 247 6.44 -20.19 18.13
CA PHE A 247 4.99 -20.26 18.27
C PHE A 247 4.52 -21.48 19.07
N VAL A 248 5.06 -22.67 18.81
CA VAL A 248 4.73 -23.89 19.59
C VAL A 248 5.15 -23.72 21.04
N ASN A 249 6.33 -23.16 21.31
CA ASN A 249 6.76 -22.86 22.67
C ASN A 249 5.83 -21.83 23.34
N HIS A 250 5.38 -20.80 22.63
CA HIS A 250 4.47 -19.78 23.18
C HIS A 250 3.04 -20.29 23.39
N ALA A 251 2.58 -21.25 22.57
CA ALA A 251 1.31 -21.95 22.77
C ALA A 251 1.40 -22.90 23.98
N ASN A 252 2.47 -23.70 24.07
CA ASN A 252 2.71 -24.61 25.18
C ASN A 252 2.96 -23.86 26.50
N LEU A 253 3.53 -22.64 26.48
CA LEU A 253 3.62 -21.78 27.67
C LEU A 253 2.25 -21.49 28.30
N GLY A 254 1.18 -21.44 27.49
CA GLY A 254 -0.20 -21.29 27.97
C GLY A 254 -0.79 -22.52 28.67
N GLU A 255 -0.16 -23.69 28.53
CA GLU A 255 -0.53 -24.92 29.26
C GLU A 255 0.49 -25.25 30.38
N ILE A 256 1.76 -24.88 30.21
CA ILE A 256 2.85 -25.13 31.18
C ILE A 256 2.83 -24.11 32.34
N VAL A 257 2.40 -22.86 32.10
CA VAL A 257 2.29 -21.85 33.17
C VAL A 257 0.88 -21.90 33.78
N ASN A 258 0.61 -22.96 34.53
CA ASN A 258 -0.52 -22.96 35.46
C ASN A 258 -0.20 -21.98 36.62
N ALA A 259 -1.19 -21.24 37.10
CA ALA A 259 -0.99 -20.20 38.11
C ALA A 259 -0.41 -20.75 39.44
N ASN A 260 -0.64 -22.04 39.72
CA ASN A 260 -0.10 -22.73 40.88
C ASN A 260 1.42 -23.01 40.76
N ASP A 261 1.91 -23.34 39.56
CA ASP A 261 3.32 -23.68 39.35
C ASP A 261 4.20 -22.43 39.40
N LEU A 262 3.74 -21.31 38.84
CA LEU A 262 4.42 -20.02 38.99
C LEU A 262 4.50 -19.60 40.46
N LYS A 263 3.45 -19.84 41.24
CA LYS A 263 3.40 -19.56 42.69
C LYS A 263 4.32 -20.49 43.49
N SER A 264 4.41 -21.76 43.11
CA SER A 264 5.37 -22.73 43.68
C SER A 264 6.83 -22.29 43.46
N ILE A 265 7.16 -21.85 42.24
CA ILE A 265 8.49 -21.34 41.88
C ILE A 265 8.81 -20.03 42.63
N MET A 266 7.85 -19.10 42.73
CA MET A 266 8.03 -17.86 43.49
C MET A 266 8.26 -18.11 44.98
N ASN A 267 7.47 -18.98 45.62
CA ASN A 267 7.67 -19.34 47.04
C ASN A 267 9.05 -19.98 47.26
N SER A 268 9.45 -20.90 46.37
CA SER A 268 10.75 -21.57 46.42
C SER A 268 11.92 -20.57 46.27
N ALA A 269 11.77 -19.56 45.42
CA ALA A 269 12.75 -18.48 45.27
C ALA A 269 12.82 -17.58 46.51
N GLU A 270 11.67 -17.27 47.14
CA GLU A 270 11.62 -16.45 48.35
C GLU A 270 12.32 -17.13 49.54
N ASP A 271 12.17 -18.44 49.69
CA ASP A 271 12.83 -19.21 50.75
C ASP A 271 14.33 -19.42 50.49
N ILE A 272 14.76 -19.53 49.23
CA ILE A 272 16.19 -19.50 48.87
C ILE A 272 16.80 -18.13 49.23
N ILE A 273 16.13 -17.03 48.90
CA ILE A 273 16.60 -15.67 49.21
C ILE A 273 16.72 -15.44 50.73
N LYS A 274 15.77 -15.95 51.54
CA LYS A 274 15.86 -15.89 53.01
C LYS A 274 17.07 -16.67 53.55
N ASN A 275 17.32 -17.88 53.06
CA ASN A 275 18.45 -18.70 53.49
C ASN A 275 19.80 -18.06 53.14
N GLU A 276 19.94 -17.45 51.96
CA GLU A 276 21.18 -16.76 51.57
C GLU A 276 21.44 -15.50 52.43
N LEU A 277 20.38 -14.76 52.78
CA LEU A 277 20.44 -13.61 53.71
C LEU A 277 20.84 -14.01 55.14
N GLU A 278 20.38 -15.15 55.65
CA GLU A 278 20.85 -15.70 56.93
C GLU A 278 22.31 -16.17 56.87
N LEU A 279 22.76 -16.70 55.72
CA LEU A 279 24.14 -17.13 55.52
C LEU A 279 25.13 -15.96 55.51
N ASP A 280 24.75 -14.82 54.93
CA ASP A 280 25.63 -13.65 54.85
C ASP A 280 25.72 -12.88 56.18
N GLN A 281 24.61 -12.76 56.93
CA GLN A 281 24.63 -12.21 58.29
C GLN A 281 25.54 -13.02 59.24
N ARG A 282 25.65 -14.33 59.05
CA ARG A 282 26.57 -15.20 59.82
C ARG A 282 28.04 -15.05 59.42
N LYS A 283 28.35 -14.56 58.21
CA LYS A 283 29.73 -14.35 57.72
C LYS A 283 30.30 -12.99 58.14
N HIS A 284 29.47 -11.95 58.25
CA HIS A 284 29.94 -10.58 58.49
C HIS A 284 30.01 -10.11 59.96
N PHE A 285 29.45 -10.85 60.94
CA PHE A 285 29.46 -10.43 62.36
C PHE A 285 30.76 -10.74 63.13
N GLY A 286 31.90 -10.37 62.54
CA GLY A 286 33.23 -10.49 63.13
C GLY A 286 33.72 -9.23 63.86
N LYS A 287 33.29 -9.04 65.12
CA LYS A 287 33.66 -7.96 66.07
C LYS A 287 33.05 -6.57 65.80
N GLY A 288 32.41 -5.99 66.82
CA GLY A 288 32.02 -4.57 66.87
C GLY A 288 30.67 -4.34 67.53
N LYS A 289 30.64 -3.66 68.68
CA LYS A 289 29.37 -3.27 69.33
C LYS A 289 28.78 -2.04 68.63
N PHE A 290 27.55 -2.14 68.13
CA PHE A 290 26.65 -1.00 68.03
C PHE A 290 25.29 -1.33 68.66
N LYS A 291 24.58 -0.32 69.16
CA LYS A 291 23.34 -0.49 69.94
C LYS A 291 22.14 -0.83 69.05
N ASN A 292 21.19 -1.54 69.64
CA ASN A 292 19.87 -1.85 69.06
C ASN A 292 19.19 -0.60 68.47
N ASN A 293 18.66 -0.73 67.25
CA ASN A 293 17.44 -0.03 66.82
C ASN A 293 16.76 -0.73 65.62
N THR A 294 16.72 -2.07 65.65
CA THR A 294 16.15 -2.89 64.56
C THR A 294 14.63 -3.05 64.72
N LYS A 295 13.86 -1.98 64.46
CA LYS A 295 12.39 -2.05 64.44
C LYS A 295 11.69 -1.13 63.42
N GLU A 296 12.43 -0.54 62.49
CA GLU A 296 11.96 0.62 61.70
C GLU A 296 12.21 0.51 60.18
N ILE A 297 12.64 -0.66 59.68
CA ILE A 297 12.90 -0.91 58.24
C ILE A 297 11.99 -2.03 57.67
N THR A 298 11.27 -2.77 58.50
CA THR A 298 10.28 -3.78 58.09
C THR A 298 8.84 -3.25 58.20
N SER A 299 8.51 -2.20 57.44
CA SER A 299 7.15 -1.65 57.35
C SER A 299 6.82 -0.99 56.00
N ASN A 300 7.75 -0.24 55.41
CA ASN A 300 7.45 0.73 54.34
C ASN A 300 7.51 0.16 52.90
N VAL A 301 7.21 -1.13 52.70
CA VAL A 301 7.13 -1.75 51.35
C VAL A 301 5.76 -2.39 51.06
N ASN A 302 4.96 -2.72 52.10
CA ASN A 302 3.64 -3.33 51.93
C ASN A 302 2.50 -2.35 52.24
N LYS A 303 2.17 -1.46 51.28
CA LYS A 303 0.79 -0.98 50.99
C LYS A 303 0.75 0.02 49.82
N SER A 304 0.44 -0.46 48.62
CA SER A 304 -0.54 0.14 47.66
C SER A 304 -0.44 -0.54 46.28
N ASP A 305 -1.48 -1.06 45.63
CA ASP A 305 -2.85 -1.43 46.04
C ASP A 305 -3.41 -2.45 45.03
N VAL A 306 -4.24 -3.41 45.49
CA VAL A 306 -5.13 -4.18 44.60
C VAL A 306 -6.50 -4.40 45.26
N ASN A 307 -7.50 -3.72 44.70
CA ASN A 307 -8.95 -3.96 44.74
C ASN A 307 -9.79 -3.75 46.02
N SER A 308 -10.73 -2.81 45.84
CA SER A 308 -12.18 -2.88 46.13
C SER A 308 -12.72 -2.74 47.57
N ASN A 309 -13.53 -1.68 47.69
CA ASN A 309 -14.71 -1.49 48.56
C ASN A 309 -14.52 -1.18 50.05
N GLU A 310 -14.85 0.08 50.37
CA GLU A 310 -15.62 0.56 51.53
C GLU A 310 -15.21 0.15 52.96
N ALA A 311 -14.52 1.12 53.59
CA ALA A 311 -14.83 1.67 54.92
C ALA A 311 -14.85 0.75 56.17
N PHE A 312 -13.97 1.07 57.12
CA PHE A 312 -14.23 0.86 58.54
C PHE A 312 -14.13 2.20 59.31
N LYS A 313 -15.31 2.74 59.62
CA LYS A 313 -15.76 3.33 60.90
C LYS A 313 -14.76 3.28 62.08
N ASP A 314 -14.70 4.23 63.01
CA ASP A 314 -15.46 5.47 63.30
C ASP A 314 -14.58 6.40 64.20
N ASP A 315 -15.14 7.54 64.64
CA ASP A 315 -14.82 8.31 65.86
C ASP A 315 -13.52 9.16 65.93
N ILE A 316 -13.51 10.38 66.53
CA ILE A 316 -14.56 11.13 67.26
C ILE A 316 -14.39 12.66 67.14
N SER A 317 -15.46 13.41 67.45
CA SER A 317 -15.56 14.89 67.63
C SER A 317 -15.49 15.79 66.37
N ASN A 318 -16.37 16.79 66.17
CA ASN A 318 -17.54 17.27 66.95
C ASN A 318 -18.55 18.05 66.06
N VAL A 319 -19.77 18.30 66.59
CA VAL A 319 -20.87 19.16 66.03
C VAL A 319 -21.65 18.53 64.84
N ASN A 320 -22.81 17.90 65.04
CA ASN A 320 -24.20 18.45 65.14
C ASN A 320 -24.76 19.03 63.80
N ILE A 321 -26.04 18.83 63.40
CA ILE A 321 -27.21 18.14 64.02
C ILE A 321 -28.29 17.77 62.95
N SER A 322 -29.18 16.80 63.26
CA SER A 322 -30.51 16.47 62.65
C SER A 322 -30.68 16.41 61.10
N ASN A 323 -31.01 15.24 60.54
CA ASN A 323 -32.37 14.75 60.22
C ASN A 323 -33.15 15.56 59.15
N GLU A 324 -33.44 14.95 57.99
CA GLU A 324 -34.75 14.33 57.67
C GLU A 324 -34.78 13.75 56.24
N LEU A 325 -35.78 12.91 55.94
CA LEU A 325 -36.01 12.31 54.61
C LEU A 325 -37.42 12.64 54.13
N PRO A 326 -37.60 13.17 52.91
CA PRO A 326 -38.86 13.05 52.18
C PRO A 326 -38.76 12.12 50.97
N LYS A 327 -39.91 11.56 50.58
CA LYS A 327 -40.11 10.72 49.39
C LYS A 327 -40.84 11.52 48.30
N THR A 328 -40.98 10.91 47.11
CA THR A 328 -41.99 11.24 46.08
C THR A 328 -41.81 12.64 45.43
N THR A 329 -42.41 12.97 44.28
CA THR A 329 -43.59 12.40 43.59
C THR A 329 -43.45 12.49 42.06
N THR A 330 -44.19 11.65 41.33
CA THR A 330 -44.45 11.79 39.88
C THR A 330 -45.66 12.67 39.62
N SER A 331 -45.57 13.66 38.71
CA SER A 331 -46.72 14.39 38.14
C SER A 331 -46.36 15.00 36.78
N GLU A 332 -47.37 15.51 36.06
CA GLU A 332 -47.42 15.64 34.59
C GLU A 332 -47.98 17.03 34.17
N VAL A 333 -47.97 17.34 32.86
CA VAL A 333 -48.53 18.55 32.17
C VAL A 333 -47.90 19.92 32.61
N ASP A 334 -47.71 20.96 31.78
CA ASP A 334 -48.54 21.49 30.69
C ASP A 334 -47.77 22.49 29.76
N ILE A 335 -48.42 23.04 28.73
CA ILE A 335 -47.85 24.04 27.78
C ILE A 335 -48.68 25.33 27.75
N PRO A 336 -48.05 26.52 27.63
CA PRO A 336 -48.65 27.56 26.77
C PRO A 336 -47.68 28.28 25.80
N ASN A 337 -48.28 28.72 24.70
CA ASN A 337 -47.73 29.35 23.49
C ASN A 337 -46.96 30.70 23.65
N GLU A 338 -46.30 31.02 22.53
CA GLU A 338 -46.30 32.33 21.83
C GLU A 338 -45.12 33.31 21.94
N LEU A 339 -45.21 34.38 21.15
CA LEU A 339 -44.14 34.96 20.32
C LEU A 339 -44.15 36.50 20.39
N PRO A 340 -43.09 37.19 19.93
CA PRO A 340 -43.30 38.39 19.14
C PRO A 340 -42.61 38.43 17.75
N LYS A 341 -43.35 38.96 16.78
CA LYS A 341 -42.98 39.43 15.42
C LYS A 341 -42.39 40.86 15.46
N ALA A 342 -41.79 41.46 14.42
CA ALA A 342 -41.19 40.95 13.16
C ALA A 342 -39.83 41.68 12.88
N THR A 343 -39.47 42.41 11.80
CA THR A 343 -40.12 42.96 10.57
C THR A 343 -39.08 43.03 9.42
N THR A 344 -39.47 43.40 8.19
CA THR A 344 -38.74 43.20 6.92
C THR A 344 -38.19 44.46 6.22
N SER A 345 -37.15 44.28 5.40
CA SER A 345 -36.82 45.04 4.15
C SER A 345 -35.91 44.09 3.30
N GLU A 346 -36.02 43.82 1.99
CA GLU A 346 -36.46 44.54 0.77
C GLU A 346 -35.61 45.79 0.44
N VAL A 347 -35.00 45.98 -0.75
CA VAL A 347 -34.72 45.13 -1.95
C VAL A 347 -33.23 45.44 -2.37
N ASP A 348 -32.52 44.95 -3.40
CA ASP A 348 -32.79 44.86 -4.85
C ASP A 348 -31.61 44.20 -5.62
N ILE A 349 -31.73 43.95 -6.93
CA ILE A 349 -30.67 43.40 -7.82
C ILE A 349 -30.43 44.30 -9.04
N PRO A 350 -29.16 44.51 -9.45
CA PRO A 350 -28.85 44.69 -10.88
C PRO A 350 -27.76 43.74 -11.41
N ASN A 351 -27.92 43.30 -12.66
CA ASN A 351 -26.82 42.80 -13.49
C ASN A 351 -26.03 43.98 -14.07
N GLU A 352 -24.72 43.84 -14.30
CA GLU A 352 -24.12 43.80 -15.64
C GLU A 352 -22.58 43.76 -15.61
N LEU A 353 -21.97 43.59 -16.79
CA LEU A 353 -20.53 43.38 -17.02
C LEU A 353 -19.86 44.68 -17.52
N PRO A 354 -18.58 44.92 -17.21
CA PRO A 354 -17.71 45.63 -18.14
C PRO A 354 -16.47 44.81 -18.58
N LYS A 355 -15.79 45.29 -19.62
CA LYS A 355 -14.69 44.62 -20.34
C LYS A 355 -13.39 45.42 -20.24
N THR A 356 -12.26 44.74 -20.53
CA THR A 356 -10.98 45.34 -21.01
C THR A 356 -10.25 46.27 -20.01
N ASP A 357 -8.95 46.57 -20.13
CA ASP A 357 -8.03 46.37 -21.26
C ASP A 357 -6.57 46.01 -20.84
N THR A 358 -5.70 45.87 -21.84
CA THR A 358 -4.32 45.38 -21.79
C THR A 358 -3.26 46.44 -21.46
N LYS A 359 -2.12 46.00 -20.89
CA LYS A 359 -0.81 46.55 -21.29
C LYS A 359 0.37 45.59 -21.07
N LYS A 360 1.36 45.67 -21.95
CA LYS A 360 2.63 44.91 -21.92
C LYS A 360 3.73 45.70 -21.21
N VAL A 361 4.65 45.00 -20.54
CA VAL A 361 6.10 45.29 -20.52
C VAL A 361 6.84 43.95 -20.67
N ASN A 362 8.10 43.95 -21.11
CA ASN A 362 8.79 42.79 -21.67
C ASN A 362 10.30 42.79 -21.31
N ILE A 363 10.96 41.62 -21.42
CA ILE A 363 12.43 41.40 -21.48
C ILE A 363 13.27 41.68 -20.21
N SER A 364 13.95 40.62 -19.73
CA SER A 364 15.42 40.61 -19.58
C SER A 364 15.94 39.19 -19.27
N ASN A 365 17.02 38.76 -19.92
CA ASN A 365 17.75 37.52 -19.63
C ASN A 365 19.16 37.86 -19.09
N GLU A 366 19.66 37.12 -18.10
CA GLU A 366 21.03 36.58 -17.98
C GLU A 366 21.05 35.63 -16.74
N THR A 367 21.62 34.41 -16.73
CA THR A 367 23.05 33.98 -16.79
C THR A 367 23.88 34.60 -15.63
N ILE A 368 24.83 33.95 -14.93
CA ILE A 368 25.72 32.81 -15.20
C ILE A 368 26.18 32.16 -13.86
N LYS A 369 26.42 30.84 -13.78
CA LYS A 369 27.73 30.19 -13.41
C LYS A 369 27.66 28.70 -13.01
N THR A 370 28.78 28.02 -13.28
CA THR A 370 29.14 26.64 -12.94
C THR A 370 30.63 26.58 -12.59
N ASP A 371 31.03 25.55 -11.83
CA ASP A 371 32.42 25.13 -11.61
C ASP A 371 32.49 23.60 -11.85
N ASN A 372 33.40 23.04 -12.68
CA ASN A 372 34.87 22.94 -12.59
C ASN A 372 35.34 21.83 -11.61
N LYS A 373 36.36 20.99 -11.89
CA LYS A 373 37.20 20.76 -13.10
C LYS A 373 38.12 19.53 -12.92
N GLN A 374 38.35 18.74 -13.98
CA GLN A 374 39.53 17.86 -14.31
C GLN A 374 39.03 16.72 -15.25
N VAL A 375 39.57 16.38 -16.43
CA VAL A 375 40.80 16.68 -17.21
C VAL A 375 42.06 15.87 -16.86
N THR A 376 42.37 14.91 -17.74
CA THR A 376 43.75 14.55 -18.17
C THR A 376 43.69 14.13 -19.66
N GLU A 377 44.67 14.53 -20.48
CA GLU A 377 44.78 14.17 -21.91
C GLU A 377 45.90 13.14 -22.15
N THR A 378 45.87 12.44 -23.28
CA THR A 378 47.09 12.18 -24.07
C THR A 378 46.75 12.19 -25.57
N LYS A 379 47.68 12.70 -26.36
CA LYS A 379 47.65 12.96 -27.80
C LYS A 379 47.92 11.68 -28.62
N GLU A 380 47.67 11.55 -29.93
CA GLU A 380 47.20 12.45 -31.00
C GLU A 380 46.49 11.56 -32.08
N ASN A 381 46.28 11.81 -33.39
CA ASN A 381 46.75 12.83 -34.35
C ASN A 381 45.79 13.01 -35.57
N ASN A 382 46.20 13.88 -36.50
CA ASN A 382 45.85 14.08 -37.93
C ASN A 382 45.06 12.98 -38.68
N ILE A 383 44.16 13.30 -39.64
CA ILE A 383 43.93 14.55 -40.39
C ILE A 383 42.46 14.72 -40.87
N SER A 384 42.10 15.94 -41.28
CA SER A 384 40.89 16.34 -42.04
C SER A 384 39.59 16.60 -41.25
N SER A 385 39.26 17.89 -41.07
CA SER A 385 37.90 18.35 -40.82
C SER A 385 37.65 19.76 -41.38
N LYS A 386 36.73 19.87 -42.36
CA LYS A 386 36.08 21.15 -42.72
C LYS A 386 34.67 20.92 -43.30
N ALA A 387 33.87 20.12 -42.59
CA ALA A 387 32.47 19.86 -42.93
C ALA A 387 31.55 20.79 -42.13
N SER A 388 30.95 21.79 -42.80
CA SER A 388 29.90 22.62 -42.23
C SER A 388 28.58 21.84 -42.19
N THR A 389 28.27 21.19 -41.07
CA THR A 389 27.11 20.29 -40.93
C THR A 389 25.79 21.04 -40.73
N LYS A 390 25.31 21.64 -41.83
CA LYS A 390 23.89 22.00 -41.99
C LYS A 390 23.02 20.76 -41.78
N GLU A 391 21.84 21.01 -41.25
CA GLU A 391 20.76 20.02 -41.12
C GLU A 391 20.03 19.90 -42.46
N VAL A 392 19.69 18.68 -42.89
CA VAL A 392 19.03 18.42 -44.18
C VAL A 392 17.84 17.52 -43.96
N VAL A 393 16.68 17.91 -44.50
CA VAL A 393 15.44 17.12 -44.48
C VAL A 393 15.25 16.46 -45.84
N TYR A 394 15.13 15.14 -45.85
CA TYR A 394 14.82 14.36 -47.04
C TYR A 394 13.37 13.87 -47.01
N ILE A 395 12.67 13.93 -48.14
CA ILE A 395 11.33 13.35 -48.29
C ILE A 395 11.45 12.01 -49.01
N GLY A 396 10.73 11.00 -48.52
CA GLY A 396 10.58 9.71 -49.19
C GLY A 396 9.14 9.20 -49.17
N GLN A 397 8.79 8.34 -50.12
CA GLN A 397 7.44 7.81 -50.26
C GLN A 397 7.46 6.34 -50.70
N ALA A 398 6.59 5.52 -50.11
CA ALA A 398 6.39 4.12 -50.50
C ALA A 398 4.98 3.63 -50.16
N ASP A 399 4.55 2.54 -50.79
CA ASP A 399 3.21 1.97 -50.56
C ASP A 399 3.07 1.33 -49.17
N GLY A 400 1.99 1.67 -48.48
CA GLY A 400 1.52 1.06 -47.24
C GLY A 400 0.59 -0.13 -47.49
N PHE A 401 -0.46 -0.23 -46.68
CA PHE A 401 -1.52 -1.23 -46.82
C PHE A 401 -2.70 -0.72 -47.69
N ASN A 402 -3.16 0.51 -47.48
CA ASN A 402 -4.30 1.10 -48.20
C ASN A 402 -3.92 2.30 -49.10
N GLY A 403 -2.65 2.73 -49.10
CA GLY A 403 -2.15 3.77 -49.98
C GLY A 403 -0.72 4.22 -49.64
N PRO A 404 -0.18 5.25 -50.31
CA PRO A 404 1.19 5.68 -50.12
C PRO A 404 1.42 6.35 -48.77
N ILE A 405 2.51 5.99 -48.11
CA ILE A 405 3.03 6.60 -46.88
C ILE A 405 4.19 7.52 -47.26
N THR A 406 4.17 8.76 -46.77
CA THR A 406 5.15 9.81 -47.09
C THR A 406 5.84 10.26 -45.80
N VAL A 407 7.17 10.27 -45.78
CA VAL A 407 7.98 10.53 -44.58
C VAL A 407 9.01 11.62 -44.81
N GLU A 408 9.34 12.33 -43.75
CA GLU A 408 10.42 13.32 -43.69
C GLU A 408 11.50 12.85 -42.72
N VAL A 409 12.73 12.75 -43.22
CA VAL A 409 13.89 12.20 -42.50
C VAL A 409 14.90 13.33 -42.31
N THR A 410 15.10 13.76 -41.07
CA THR A 410 16.01 14.85 -40.71
C THR A 410 17.38 14.28 -40.39
N VAL A 411 18.40 14.69 -41.14
CA VAL A 411 19.78 14.19 -41.05
C VAL A 411 20.75 15.32 -40.73
N LYS A 412 21.66 15.09 -39.78
CA LYS A 412 22.71 16.04 -39.38
C LYS A 412 24.02 15.31 -39.15
N SER A 413 25.11 15.79 -39.74
CA SER A 413 26.44 15.14 -39.66
C SER A 413 26.45 13.66 -40.12
N GLY A 414 25.49 13.25 -40.95
CA GLY A 414 25.30 11.85 -41.36
C GLY A 414 24.46 10.99 -40.42
N LEU A 415 24.03 11.52 -39.27
CA LEU A 415 23.15 10.84 -38.30
C LEU A 415 21.68 11.22 -38.53
N ILE A 416 20.78 10.25 -38.39
CA ILE A 416 19.33 10.45 -38.38
C ILE A 416 18.94 11.05 -37.03
N LEU A 417 18.34 12.25 -37.03
CA LEU A 417 17.84 12.94 -35.83
C LEU A 417 16.35 12.69 -35.60
N ASN A 418 15.55 12.77 -36.67
CA ASN A 418 14.10 12.62 -36.61
C ASN A 418 13.57 11.91 -37.86
N ILE A 419 12.47 11.18 -37.72
CA ILE A 419 11.69 10.57 -38.79
C ILE A 419 10.23 10.85 -38.48
N GLU A 420 9.55 11.61 -39.34
CA GLU A 420 8.14 11.98 -39.17
C GLU A 420 7.33 11.51 -40.39
N VAL A 421 6.18 10.87 -40.16
CA VAL A 421 5.24 10.56 -41.24
C VAL A 421 4.35 11.77 -41.44
N VAL A 422 4.42 12.37 -42.63
CA VAL A 422 3.69 13.59 -42.97
C VAL A 422 2.44 13.35 -43.82
N LYS A 423 2.27 12.13 -44.36
CA LYS A 423 1.02 11.69 -44.98
C LYS A 423 0.89 10.17 -45.02
N GLU A 424 -0.17 9.65 -44.44
CA GLU A 424 -0.60 8.25 -44.51
C GLU A 424 -1.99 8.09 -45.15
N HIS A 425 -2.31 6.87 -45.59
CA HIS A 425 -3.65 6.48 -46.05
C HIS A 425 -4.10 5.13 -45.44
N ASP A 426 -3.33 4.60 -44.49
CA ASP A 426 -3.51 3.26 -43.89
C ASP A 426 -4.57 3.24 -42.77
N ASP A 427 -5.08 2.04 -42.47
CA ASP A 427 -5.92 1.80 -41.29
C ASP A 427 -5.21 2.25 -39.99
N TYR A 428 -5.76 3.29 -39.35
CA TYR A 428 -5.21 3.94 -38.15
C TYR A 428 -4.70 2.96 -37.08
N ASN A 429 -5.45 1.88 -36.81
CA ASN A 429 -5.11 0.88 -35.79
C ASN A 429 -3.85 0.04 -36.09
N TRP A 430 -3.45 -0.07 -37.37
CA TRP A 430 -2.27 -0.80 -37.82
C TRP A 430 -1.13 0.16 -38.14
N PHE A 431 -1.42 1.29 -38.80
CA PHE A 431 -0.44 2.35 -39.04
C PHE A 431 0.17 2.88 -37.74
N PHE A 432 -0.66 3.22 -36.75
CA PHE A 432 -0.20 3.77 -35.47
C PHE A 432 0.76 2.80 -34.74
N ARG A 433 0.57 1.48 -34.85
CA ARG A 433 1.49 0.49 -34.25
C ARG A 433 2.87 0.49 -34.91
N ALA A 434 2.92 0.66 -36.23
CA ALA A 434 4.19 0.79 -36.95
C ALA A 434 4.86 2.14 -36.65
N ASN A 435 4.10 3.24 -36.68
CA ASN A 435 4.61 4.59 -36.53
C ASN A 435 5.20 4.88 -35.12
N ASN A 436 4.69 4.24 -34.06
CA ASN A 436 5.24 4.39 -32.69
C ASN A 436 6.47 3.51 -32.40
N VAL A 437 6.99 2.73 -33.37
CA VAL A 437 8.03 1.72 -33.12
C VAL A 437 9.12 1.70 -34.19
N ILE A 438 8.77 1.88 -35.46
CA ILE A 438 9.72 1.84 -36.57
C ILE A 438 10.66 3.08 -36.56
N PRO A 439 10.18 4.34 -36.49
CA PRO A 439 11.03 5.53 -36.33
C PRO A 439 12.02 5.44 -35.16
N ASP A 440 11.55 5.14 -33.95
CA ASP A 440 12.37 5.02 -32.73
C ASP A 440 13.49 3.97 -32.90
N ASN A 441 13.18 2.81 -33.48
CA ASN A 441 14.17 1.77 -33.73
C ASN A 441 15.21 2.20 -34.78
N MET A 442 14.80 2.92 -35.82
CA MET A 442 15.70 3.43 -36.86
C MET A 442 16.66 4.49 -36.31
N ILE A 443 16.14 5.47 -35.56
CA ILE A 443 16.93 6.52 -34.91
C ILE A 443 17.89 5.88 -33.88
N LYS A 444 17.45 4.87 -33.13
CA LYS A 444 18.27 4.19 -32.13
C LYS A 444 19.34 3.26 -32.71
N LYS A 445 19.07 2.57 -33.82
CA LYS A 445 20.04 1.71 -34.52
C LYS A 445 20.87 2.46 -35.58
N GLN A 446 20.50 3.70 -35.93
CA GLN A 446 21.05 4.51 -37.04
C GLN A 446 21.04 3.76 -38.39
N THR A 447 19.95 3.06 -38.69
CA THR A 447 19.70 2.37 -39.96
C THR A 447 18.21 2.34 -40.29
N TYR A 448 17.85 2.32 -41.58
CA TYR A 448 16.47 2.06 -42.01
C TYR A 448 16.07 0.58 -41.94
N ASP A 449 17.05 -0.34 -41.86
CA ASP A 449 16.81 -1.78 -41.86
C ASP A 449 16.48 -2.27 -40.44
N VAL A 450 15.19 -2.40 -40.16
CA VAL A 450 14.66 -2.73 -38.84
C VAL A 450 13.50 -3.73 -38.91
N ASP A 451 13.31 -4.47 -37.81
CA ASP A 451 12.33 -5.54 -37.69
C ASP A 451 10.89 -5.01 -37.78
N VAL A 452 10.04 -5.70 -38.56
CA VAL A 452 8.63 -5.31 -38.76
C VAL A 452 7.77 -5.59 -37.51
N VAL A 453 6.78 -4.73 -37.24
CA VAL A 453 5.88 -4.88 -36.08
C VAL A 453 4.84 -5.97 -36.34
N SER A 454 4.79 -6.97 -35.46
CA SER A 454 3.84 -8.09 -35.53
C SER A 454 2.38 -7.63 -35.59
N GLY A 455 1.66 -8.06 -36.63
CA GLY A 455 0.28 -7.65 -36.91
C GLY A 455 0.14 -6.33 -37.67
N SER A 456 1.24 -5.63 -37.96
CA SER A 456 1.27 -4.40 -38.76
C SER A 456 2.33 -4.46 -39.86
N THR A 457 2.51 -5.65 -40.44
CA THR A 457 3.57 -5.99 -41.39
C THR A 457 3.59 -5.09 -42.63
N TYR A 458 2.43 -4.77 -43.21
CA TYR A 458 2.33 -3.93 -44.40
C TYR A 458 2.70 -2.47 -44.09
N SER A 459 2.05 -1.84 -43.11
CA SER A 459 2.37 -0.47 -42.67
C SER A 459 3.83 -0.33 -42.19
N SER A 460 4.38 -1.37 -41.52
CA SER A 460 5.80 -1.39 -41.14
C SER A 460 6.71 -1.37 -42.37
N LYS A 461 6.43 -2.20 -43.38
CA LYS A 461 7.17 -2.20 -44.65
C LYS A 461 7.03 -0.88 -45.40
N GLY A 462 5.84 -0.26 -45.40
CA GLY A 462 5.62 1.06 -46.00
C GLY A 462 6.51 2.13 -45.38
N ILE A 463 6.55 2.23 -44.04
CA ILE A 463 7.45 3.17 -43.34
C ILE A 463 8.93 2.85 -43.61
N ILE A 464 9.34 1.57 -43.53
CA ILE A 464 10.72 1.14 -43.85
C ILE A 464 11.13 1.54 -45.27
N ASN A 465 10.27 1.27 -46.26
CA ASN A 465 10.54 1.58 -47.65
C ASN A 465 10.53 3.10 -47.91
N ALA A 466 9.66 3.87 -47.26
CA ALA A 466 9.62 5.33 -47.41
C ALA A 466 10.86 6.02 -46.79
N VAL A 467 11.32 5.55 -45.63
CA VAL A 467 12.58 6.04 -45.02
C VAL A 467 13.79 5.64 -45.86
N LYS A 468 13.77 4.44 -46.44
CA LYS A 468 14.78 4.00 -47.42
C LYS A 468 14.79 4.90 -48.66
N ASP A 469 13.63 5.18 -49.27
CA ASP A 469 13.49 6.10 -50.42
C ASP A 469 14.08 7.48 -50.11
N ALA A 470 13.74 8.06 -48.95
CA ALA A 470 14.27 9.36 -48.50
C ALA A 470 15.80 9.36 -48.47
N LEU A 471 16.41 8.32 -47.88
CA LEU A 471 17.85 8.22 -47.68
C LEU A 471 18.64 7.79 -48.93
N THR A 472 18.05 7.00 -49.83
CA THR A 472 18.72 6.58 -51.08
C THR A 472 18.53 7.59 -52.21
N ASN A 473 17.31 8.07 -52.43
CA ASN A 473 16.98 8.97 -53.54
C ASN A 473 17.15 10.46 -53.20
N LYS A 474 17.34 10.79 -51.91
CA LYS A 474 17.84 12.10 -51.42
C LYS A 474 17.08 13.31 -51.98
N LYS A 475 15.76 13.19 -52.17
CA LYS A 475 14.90 14.33 -52.49
C LYS A 475 14.86 15.26 -51.28
N ILE A 476 15.48 16.43 -51.39
CA ILE A 476 15.50 17.44 -50.32
C ILE A 476 14.15 18.18 -50.32
N LYS A 477 13.67 18.54 -49.13
CA LYS A 477 12.47 19.37 -48.93
C LYS A 477 12.72 20.86 -49.17
#